data_AF-G4WAZ6-F1
#
_entry.id   AF-G4WAZ6-F1
#
_cell.length_a   1.000
_cell.length_b   1.000
_cell.length_c   1.000
_cell.angle_alpha   90.00
_cell.angle_beta   90.00
_cell.angle_gamma   90.00
#
_symmetry.space_group_name_H-M   'P 1'
#
loop_
_entity.id
_entity.type
_entity.pdbx_description
1 polymer ?
#
loop_
_entity_poly.entity_id
_entity_poly.type
_entity_poly.pdbx_seq_one_letter_code
_entity_poly.pdbx_strand_id
1 'polypeptide(L)'
;AIQGLVFTWIMANSCAAPPLLGWSRYIPEGMQCSCGVDYYTRAEGFNNESFVIYMFICHFCIPLIVVFFCYGRLLCAVKEAAAAQQESETTQRAEREVTRMVVIMVIGFLVCWIPYASVAWYIFTQ
;
A
#
# COMPACT_ATOMS: atom_id res chain seq x y z
N ALA A 1 3.12 18.43 -9.17
CA ALA A 1 2.81 17.30 -10.08
C ALA A 1 4.05 16.46 -10.40
N ILE A 2 5.07 17.03 -11.06
CA ILE A 2 6.29 16.28 -11.48
C ILE A 2 7.01 15.61 -10.30
N GLN A 3 7.19 16.31 -9.19
CA GLN A 3 7.85 15.77 -7.99
C GLN A 3 7.17 14.50 -7.45
N GLY A 4 5.83 14.45 -7.44
CA GLY A 4 5.09 13.28 -7.01
C GLY A 4 5.29 12.09 -7.94
N LEU A 5 5.30 12.32 -9.26
CA LEU A 5 5.57 11.27 -10.24
C LEU A 5 6.99 10.70 -10.08
N VAL A 6 7.99 11.58 -9.92
CA VAL A 6 9.38 11.16 -9.70
C VAL A 6 9.50 10.33 -8.42
N PHE A 7 8.86 10.76 -7.33
CA PHE A 7 8.84 10.01 -6.08
C PHE A 7 8.22 8.61 -6.25
N THR A 8 7.08 8.50 -6.93
CA THR A 8 6.43 7.20 -7.20
C THR A 8 7.35 6.26 -7.99
N TRP A 9 8.03 6.76 -9.02
CA TRP A 9 8.97 5.95 -9.80
C TRP A 9 10.18 5.50 -8.97
N ILE A 10 10.72 6.38 -8.12
CA ILE A 10 11.83 6.04 -7.23
C ILE A 10 11.39 4.91 -6.27
N MET A 11 10.24 5.05 -5.62
CA MET A 11 9.72 4.05 -4.69
C MET A 11 9.34 2.72 -5.38
N ALA A 12 8.85 2.77 -6.62
CA ALA A 12 8.59 1.56 -7.40
C ALA A 12 9.90 0.82 -7.72
N ASN A 13 10.92 1.55 -8.18
CA ASN A 13 12.22 0.96 -8.48
C ASN A 13 12.95 0.46 -7.22
N SER A 14 12.75 1.08 -6.06
CA SER A 14 13.34 0.60 -4.81
C SER A 14 12.77 -0.74 -4.34
N CYS A 15 11.61 -1.16 -4.87
CA CYS A 15 11.09 -2.52 -4.72
C CYS A 15 11.51 -3.42 -5.88
N ALA A 16 11.39 -2.96 -7.13
CA ALA A 16 11.51 -3.82 -8.30
C ALA A 16 12.96 -4.14 -8.71
N ALA A 17 13.89 -3.23 -8.49
CA ALA A 17 15.29 -3.37 -8.90
C ALA A 17 16.15 -4.24 -7.97
N PRO A 18 16.03 -4.17 -6.62
CA PRO A 18 16.92 -4.93 -5.75
C PRO A 18 16.93 -6.45 -5.97
N PRO A 19 15.80 -7.13 -6.28
CA PRO A 19 15.82 -8.56 -6.61
C PRO A 19 16.61 -8.92 -7.87
N LEU A 20 16.81 -7.95 -8.79
CA LEU A 20 17.70 -8.11 -9.96
C LEU A 20 19.17 -7.94 -9.59
N LEU A 21 19.45 -7.25 -8.49
CA LEU A 21 20.79 -6.89 -8.01
C LEU A 21 21.26 -7.76 -6.84
N GLY A 22 20.48 -8.77 -6.45
CA GLY A 22 20.84 -9.79 -5.45
C GLY A 22 20.30 -9.55 -4.04
N TRP A 23 19.44 -8.54 -3.82
CA TRP A 23 18.68 -8.42 -2.58
C TRP A 23 17.25 -8.94 -2.79
N SER A 24 16.99 -10.14 -2.28
CA SER A 24 15.95 -11.06 -2.76
C SER A 24 16.21 -11.50 -4.22
N ARG A 25 15.23 -12.15 -4.84
CA ARG A 25 15.28 -12.68 -6.21
C ARG A 25 13.87 -12.86 -6.78
N TYR A 26 13.76 -12.88 -8.12
CA TYR A 26 12.54 -13.28 -8.81
C TYR A 26 12.53 -14.78 -9.02
N ILE A 27 11.46 -15.44 -8.56
CA ILE A 27 11.24 -16.89 -8.72
C ILE A 27 9.81 -17.16 -9.18
N PRO A 28 9.54 -18.32 -9.81
CA PRO A 28 8.17 -18.71 -10.08
C PRO A 28 7.39 -18.92 -8.77
N GLU A 29 6.21 -18.33 -8.65
CA GLU A 29 5.35 -18.37 -7.47
C GLU A 29 4.11 -19.24 -7.69
N GLY A 30 3.56 -19.79 -6.60
CA GLY A 30 2.35 -20.61 -6.63
C GLY A 30 2.49 -21.83 -7.56
N MET A 31 1.62 -21.92 -8.59
CA MET A 31 1.64 -22.97 -9.61
C MET A 31 2.84 -22.90 -10.57
N GLN A 32 3.82 -22.03 -10.31
CA GLN A 32 5.06 -21.89 -11.08
C GLN A 32 4.86 -21.36 -12.52
N CYS A 33 3.69 -20.78 -12.80
CA CYS A 33 3.37 -20.15 -14.09
C CYS A 33 3.45 -18.60 -14.05
N SER A 34 3.70 -18.01 -12.88
CA SER A 34 3.89 -16.57 -12.66
C SER A 34 5.23 -16.36 -11.96
N CYS A 35 5.96 -15.29 -12.29
CA CYS A 35 7.18 -14.93 -11.59
C CYS A 35 6.91 -13.74 -10.66
N GLY A 36 7.34 -13.87 -9.40
CA GLY A 36 7.21 -12.84 -8.37
C GLY A 36 8.47 -12.76 -7.53
N VAL A 37 8.50 -11.81 -6.60
CA VAL A 37 9.61 -11.71 -5.64
C VAL A 37 9.54 -12.88 -4.66
N ASP A 38 10.69 -13.36 -4.21
CA ASP A 38 10.79 -14.44 -3.24
C ASP A 38 10.43 -13.97 -1.82
N TYR A 39 9.14 -14.05 -1.48
CA TYR A 39 8.57 -13.71 -0.17
C TYR A 39 8.24 -14.92 0.70
N TYR A 40 8.66 -16.13 0.32
CA TYR A 40 8.25 -17.35 1.02
C TYR A 40 9.38 -18.36 1.23
N THR A 41 10.58 -18.14 0.70
CA THR A 41 11.73 -18.99 0.96
C THR A 41 12.86 -18.24 1.70
N ARG A 42 13.66 -18.97 2.48
CA ARG A 42 14.88 -18.45 3.12
C ARG A 42 16.10 -18.95 2.36
N ALA A 43 16.43 -18.31 1.24
CA ALA A 43 17.58 -18.66 0.42
C ALA A 43 18.87 -18.01 0.94
N GLU A 44 19.92 -18.81 1.15
CA GLU A 44 21.24 -18.30 1.53
C GLU A 44 21.81 -17.38 0.44
N GLY A 45 22.44 -16.28 0.86
CA GLY A 45 23.07 -15.30 -0.04
C GLY A 45 22.15 -14.23 -0.62
N PHE A 46 20.82 -14.38 -0.56
CA PHE A 46 19.87 -13.41 -1.11
C PHE A 46 19.22 -12.48 -0.08
N ASN A 47 19.31 -12.81 1.21
CA ASN A 47 18.74 -12.01 2.31
C ASN A 47 17.24 -11.72 2.14
N ASN A 48 16.45 -12.73 1.75
CA ASN A 48 15.00 -12.59 1.50
C ASN A 48 14.25 -12.01 2.70
N GLU A 49 14.62 -12.40 3.92
CA GLU A 49 13.99 -11.93 5.15
C GLU A 49 14.07 -10.41 5.31
N SER A 50 15.26 -9.83 5.14
CA SER A 50 15.43 -8.38 5.27
C SER A 50 14.69 -7.62 4.16
N PHE A 51 14.61 -8.19 2.95
CA PHE A 51 13.85 -7.62 1.84
C PHE A 51 12.34 -7.64 2.13
N VAL A 52 11.82 -8.73 2.70
CA VAL A 52 10.40 -8.85 3.06
C VAL A 52 10.03 -7.89 4.18
N ILE A 53 10.89 -7.75 5.20
CA ILE A 53 10.70 -6.74 6.27
C ILE A 53 10.69 -5.33 5.67
N TYR A 54 11.62 -5.03 4.76
CA TYR A 54 11.65 -3.76 4.02
C TYR A 54 10.34 -3.51 3.27
N MET A 55 9.87 -4.47 2.48
CA MET A 55 8.61 -4.37 1.74
C MET A 55 7.41 -4.15 2.67
N PHE A 56 7.33 -4.88 3.78
CA PHE A 56 6.24 -4.75 4.75
C PHE A 56 6.23 -3.36 5.40
N ILE A 57 7.38 -2.82 5.78
CA ILE A 57 7.45 -1.50 6.43
C ILE A 57 7.28 -0.38 5.40
N CYS A 58 8.13 -0.36 4.37
CA CYS A 58 8.24 0.76 3.44
C CYS A 58 7.16 0.79 2.37
N HIS A 59 6.68 -0.37 1.91
CA HIS A 59 5.72 -0.48 0.80
C HIS A 59 4.32 -0.87 1.24
N PHE A 60 4.12 -1.25 2.50
CA PHE A 60 2.80 -1.52 3.07
C PHE A 60 2.46 -0.60 4.24
N CYS A 61 3.20 -0.65 5.36
CA CYS A 61 2.85 0.09 6.58
C CYS A 61 2.89 1.62 6.38
N ILE A 62 3.97 2.16 5.78
CA ILE A 62 4.09 3.60 5.54
C ILE A 62 2.96 4.10 4.62
N PRO A 63 2.71 3.52 3.42
CA PRO A 63 1.58 3.91 2.59
C PRO A 63 0.23 3.80 3.31
N LEU A 64 0.01 2.75 4.10
CA LEU A 64 -1.22 2.57 4.86
C LEU A 64 -1.45 3.69 5.87
N ILE A 65 -0.42 4.06 6.64
CA ILE A 65 -0.47 5.16 7.61
C ILE A 65 -0.75 6.49 6.89
N VAL A 66 -0.08 6.75 5.77
CA VAL A 66 -0.28 7.97 4.96
C VAL A 66 -1.71 8.04 4.43
N VAL A 67 -2.25 6.94 3.89
CA VAL A 67 -3.63 6.86 3.38
C VAL A 67 -4.63 7.16 4.49
N PHE A 68 -4.51 6.49 5.64
CA PHE A 68 -5.42 6.71 6.77
C PHE A 68 -5.33 8.13 7.32
N PHE A 69 -4.13 8.67 7.48
CA PHE A 69 -3.93 10.02 7.99
C PHE A 69 -4.50 11.07 7.04
N CYS A 70 -4.10 11.04 5.77
CA CYS A 70 -4.51 12.03 4.77
C CYS A 70 -6.03 11.99 4.55
N TYR A 71 -6.61 10.81 4.36
CA TYR A 71 -8.05 10.70 4.17
C TYR A 71 -8.85 10.93 5.45
N GLY A 72 -8.33 10.53 6.61
CA GLY A 72 -8.96 10.86 7.89
C GLY A 72 -9.08 12.38 8.08
N ARG A 73 -7.99 13.12 7.80
CA ARG A 73 -7.99 14.59 7.84
C ARG A 73 -8.93 15.19 6.81
N LEU A 74 -8.97 14.65 5.59
CA LEU A 74 -9.91 15.08 4.55
C LEU A 74 -11.36 14.91 5.02
N LEU A 75 -11.71 13.75 5.57
CA LEU A 75 -13.06 13.48 6.06
C LEU A 75 -13.44 14.41 7.22
N CYS A 76 -12.53 14.68 8.15
CA CYS A 76 -12.80 15.67 9.21
C CYS A 76 -13.12 17.04 8.62
N ALA A 77 -12.29 17.54 7.70
CA ALA A 77 -12.49 18.84 7.09
C ALA A 77 -13.80 18.94 6.28
N VAL A 78 -14.12 17.89 5.51
CA VAL A 78 -15.36 17.85 4.72
C VAL A 78 -16.59 17.77 5.63
N LYS A 79 -16.52 17.03 6.74
CA LYS A 79 -17.60 16.97 7.73
C LYS A 79 -17.81 18.29 8.45
N GLU A 80 -16.74 19.00 8.82
CA GLU A 80 -16.82 20.34 9.40
C GLU A 80 -17.46 21.33 8.43
N ALA A 81 -17.06 21.30 7.15
CA ALA A 81 -17.65 22.14 6.10
C ALA A 81 -19.14 21.84 5.88
N ALA A 82 -19.53 20.55 5.86
CA ALA A 82 -20.92 20.14 5.75
C ALA A 82 -21.75 20.55 6.98
N ALA A 83 -21.19 20.49 8.18
CA ALA A 83 -21.87 20.94 9.40
C ALA A 83 -22.08 22.46 9.43
N ALA A 84 -21.16 23.25 8.86
CA ALA A 84 -21.32 24.70 8.72
C ALA A 84 -22.36 25.11 7.66
N GLN A 85 -22.65 24.23 6.69
CA GLN A 85 -23.56 24.47 5.58
C GLN A 85 -24.68 23.41 5.50
N GLN A 86 -25.46 23.27 6.57
CA GLN A 86 -26.53 22.27 6.65
C GLN A 86 -27.62 22.46 5.58
N GLU A 87 -27.92 23.70 5.22
CA GLU A 87 -28.94 24.05 4.22
C GLU A 87 -28.48 23.78 2.77
N SER A 88 -27.18 23.50 2.54
CA SER A 88 -26.63 23.30 1.21
C SER A 88 -26.68 21.82 0.80
N GLU A 89 -27.69 21.44 0.02
CA GLU A 89 -27.82 20.08 -0.52
C GLU A 89 -26.59 19.62 -1.31
N THR A 90 -25.96 20.54 -2.05
CA THR A 90 -24.75 20.24 -2.84
C THR A 90 -23.57 19.89 -1.95
N THR A 91 -23.41 20.60 -0.82
CA THR A 91 -22.35 20.33 0.17
C THR A 91 -22.57 18.99 0.86
N GLN A 92 -23.82 18.68 1.27
CA GLN A 92 -24.15 17.39 1.87
C GLN A 92 -23.94 16.21 0.90
N ARG A 93 -24.32 16.40 -0.37
CA ARG A 93 -24.08 15.39 -1.42
C ARG A 93 -22.60 15.15 -1.65
N ALA A 94 -21.80 16.21 -1.69
CA ALA A 94 -20.34 16.10 -1.83
C ALA A 94 -19.72 15.35 -0.64
N GLU A 95 -20.15 15.62 0.59
CA GLU A 95 -19.69 14.89 1.79
C GLU A 95 -19.93 13.39 1.67
N ARG A 96 -21.15 12.99 1.27
CA ARG A 96 -21.50 11.57 1.09
C ARG A 96 -20.70 10.92 -0.04
N GLU A 97 -20.51 11.62 -1.17
CA GLU A 97 -19.75 11.10 -2.30
C GLU A 97 -18.26 10.95 -1.97
N VAL A 98 -17.64 11.94 -1.33
CA VAL A 98 -16.25 11.89 -0.88
C VAL A 98 -16.06 10.75 0.13
N THR A 99 -16.94 10.64 1.13
CA THR A 99 -16.87 9.58 2.13
C THR A 99 -16.98 8.20 1.49
N ARG A 100 -17.94 8.01 0.56
CA ARG A 100 -18.09 6.76 -0.18
C ARG A 100 -16.82 6.41 -0.96
N MET A 101 -16.24 7.37 -1.66
CA MET A 101 -15.02 7.15 -2.45
C MET A 101 -13.84 6.77 -1.56
N VAL A 102 -13.61 7.49 -0.45
CA VAL A 102 -12.53 7.18 0.50
C VAL A 102 -12.67 5.76 1.06
N VAL A 103 -13.87 5.36 1.47
CA VAL A 103 -14.11 4.00 2.00
C VAL A 103 -13.77 2.94 0.95
N ILE A 104 -14.21 3.12 -0.29
CA ILE A 104 -13.90 2.19 -1.38
C ILE A 104 -12.39 2.11 -1.63
N MET A 105 -11.70 3.25 -1.64
CA MET A 105 -10.25 3.28 -1.86
C MET A 105 -9.47 2.58 -0.75
N VAL A 106 -9.84 2.78 0.52
CA VAL A 106 -9.23 2.09 1.66
C VAL A 106 -9.47 0.58 1.57
N ILE A 107 -10.72 0.15 1.32
CA ILE A 107 -11.04 -1.27 1.17
C ILE A 107 -10.24 -1.88 0.01
N GLY A 108 -10.17 -1.20 -1.13
CA GLY A 108 -9.40 -1.67 -2.29
C GLY A 108 -7.91 -1.85 -1.98
N PHE A 109 -7.32 -0.91 -1.23
CA PHE A 109 -5.95 -1.04 -0.75
C PHE A 109 -5.77 -2.28 0.14
N LEU A 110 -6.64 -2.45 1.14
CA LEU A 110 -6.53 -3.57 2.08
C LEU A 110 -6.71 -4.92 1.37
N VAL A 111 -7.70 -5.04 0.49
CA VAL A 111 -7.95 -6.27 -0.27
C VAL A 111 -6.78 -6.62 -1.18
N CYS A 112 -6.13 -5.62 -1.79
CA CYS A 112 -4.99 -5.84 -2.67
C CYS A 112 -3.73 -6.29 -1.90
N TRP A 113 -3.46 -5.69 -0.74
CA TRP A 113 -2.14 -5.82 -0.11
C TRP A 113 -2.10 -6.69 1.15
N ILE A 114 -3.20 -6.81 1.91
CA ILE A 114 -3.24 -7.65 3.12
C ILE A 114 -2.90 -9.12 2.83
N PRO A 115 -3.39 -9.76 1.75
CA PRO A 115 -3.07 -11.17 1.52
C PRO A 115 -1.56 -11.42 1.45
N TYR A 116 -0.83 -10.62 0.68
CA TYR A 116 0.64 -10.71 0.60
C TYR A 116 1.32 -10.40 1.93
N ALA A 117 0.93 -9.30 2.58
CA ALA A 117 1.53 -8.87 3.84
C ALA A 117 1.35 -9.93 4.94
N SER A 118 0.17 -10.54 5.04
CA SER A 118 -0.15 -11.58 6.04
C SER A 118 0.61 -12.88 5.79
N VAL A 119 0.67 -13.36 4.54
CA VAL A 119 1.41 -14.59 4.19
C VAL A 119 2.90 -14.41 4.45
N ALA A 120 3.49 -13.31 3.98
CA ALA A 120 4.90 -13.04 4.19
C ALA A 120 5.24 -12.91 5.68
N TRP A 121 4.43 -12.18 6.45
CA TRP A 121 4.59 -12.06 7.89
C TRP A 121 4.53 -13.43 8.60
N TYR A 122 3.53 -14.26 8.27
CA TYR A 122 3.38 -15.59 8.86
C TYR A 122 4.60 -16.48 8.61
N ILE A 123 5.17 -16.44 7.40
CA ILE A 123 6.31 -17.28 7.03
C ILE A 123 7.59 -16.82 7.74
N PHE A 124 7.83 -15.51 7.84
CA PHE A 124 9.09 -15.01 8.41
C PHE A 124 9.09 -14.86 9.93
N THR A 125 7.92 -14.85 10.57
CA THR A 125 7.79 -14.81 12.04
C THR A 125 7.62 -16.19 12.70
N GLN A 126 7.56 -17.26 11.90
CA GLN A 126 7.66 -18.66 12.32
C GLN A 126 9.08 -19.19 12.07
#